data_AF-A0A7K1V2K5-F1
#
_entry.id   AF-A0A7K1V2K5-F1
#
_cell.length_a   1.000
_cell.length_b   1.000
_cell.length_c   1.000
_cell.angle_alpha   90.00
_cell.angle_beta   90.00
_cell.angle_gamma   90.00
#
_symmetry.space_group_name_H-M   'P 1'
#
loop_
_entity.id
_entity.type
_entity.pdbx_description
1 polymer ?
#
loop_
_entity_poly.entity_id
_entity_poly.type
_entity_poly.pdbx_seq_one_letter_code
_entity_poly.pdbx_strand_id
1 'polypeptide(L)'
;MELLRRLRAAHGPLMLHQSGGCCDGSAPMCYPAGEFVIGDRDVLLGLLDLRLRAGERAESEPAPEDVVPVWISGPQFDAWEHTQLVLDMVPGRGSGFSLESPEGYRFLSRGRVFDPAELAALGAVAIVTGAGFEQGELPVPSDEPQVVDAAADACPVPATRPSP
;
A
#
# COMPACT_ATOMS: atom_id res chain seq x y z
N MET A 1 -8.74 7.47 -1.78
CA MET A 1 -9.69 6.49 -2.34
C MET A 1 -10.38 6.95 -3.62
N GLU A 2 -10.94 8.16 -3.69
CA GLU A 2 -11.70 8.60 -4.88
C GLU A 2 -10.93 8.50 -6.21
N LEU A 3 -9.66 8.93 -6.22
CA LEU A 3 -8.84 8.82 -7.43
C LEU A 3 -8.63 7.36 -7.85
N LEU A 4 -8.33 6.45 -6.92
CA LEU A 4 -8.18 5.02 -7.23
C LEU A 4 -9.45 4.43 -7.84
N ARG A 5 -10.64 4.84 -7.34
CA ARG A 5 -11.92 4.43 -7.95
C ARG A 5 -12.07 4.96 -9.37
N ARG A 6 -11.71 6.22 -9.61
CA ARG A 6 -11.75 6.83 -10.95
C ARG A 6 -10.78 6.15 -11.91
N LEU A 7 -9.55 5.91 -11.47
CA LEU A 7 -8.54 5.18 -12.26
C LEU A 7 -9.03 3.77 -12.58
N ARG A 8 -9.63 3.05 -11.62
CA ARG A 8 -10.19 1.73 -11.87
C ARG A 8 -11.33 1.77 -12.89
N ALA A 9 -12.23 2.76 -12.77
CA ALA A 9 -13.32 2.93 -13.73
C ALA A 9 -12.80 3.20 -15.16
N ALA A 10 -11.66 3.87 -15.30
CA ALA A 10 -11.06 4.21 -16.59
C ALA A 10 -10.17 3.10 -17.17
N HIS A 11 -9.46 2.34 -16.32
CA HIS A 11 -8.39 1.43 -16.74
C HIS A 11 -8.65 -0.05 -16.41
N GLY A 12 -9.74 -0.36 -15.70
CA GLY A 12 -10.03 -1.71 -15.20
C GLY A 12 -9.33 -2.00 -13.87
N PRO A 13 -9.17 -3.29 -13.52
CA PRO A 13 -8.49 -3.69 -12.28
C PRO A 13 -7.10 -3.05 -12.18
N LEU A 14 -6.74 -2.63 -10.97
CA LEU A 14 -5.47 -1.92 -10.71
C LEU A 14 -4.56 -2.77 -9.83
N MET A 15 -3.28 -2.41 -9.82
CA MET A 15 -2.30 -2.85 -8.84
C MET A 15 -1.40 -1.69 -8.44
N LEU A 16 -0.85 -1.76 -7.24
CA LEU A 16 0.18 -0.85 -6.75
C LEU A 16 1.47 -1.64 -6.54
N HIS A 17 2.61 -1.05 -6.88
CA HIS A 17 3.92 -1.61 -6.56
C HIS A 17 4.81 -0.53 -5.96
N GLN A 18 5.36 -0.79 -4.77
CA GLN A 18 6.33 0.04 -4.09
C GLN A 18 7.69 -0.05 -4.81
N SER A 19 8.07 1.01 -5.54
CA SER A 19 9.33 1.01 -6.28
C SER A 19 10.53 1.31 -5.38
N GLY A 20 11.67 0.66 -5.65
CA GLY A 20 12.93 0.81 -4.91
C GLY A 20 14.07 1.36 -5.77
N GLY A 21 13.78 2.25 -6.72
CA GLY A 21 14.73 2.65 -7.77
C GLY A 21 15.35 4.05 -7.59
N CYS A 22 16.58 4.20 -8.10
CA CYS A 22 17.32 5.47 -8.17
C CYS A 22 16.72 6.48 -9.16
N CYS A 23 15.96 6.02 -10.16
CA CYS A 23 15.43 6.87 -11.25
C CYS A 23 13.99 7.38 -11.04
N ASP A 24 13.14 6.61 -10.36
CA ASP A 24 11.72 6.98 -10.10
C ASP A 24 11.45 7.32 -8.62
N GLY A 25 12.46 7.20 -7.76
CA GLY A 25 12.33 7.39 -6.32
C GLY A 25 11.65 6.20 -5.63
N SER A 26 11.53 6.29 -4.30
CA SER A 26 10.90 5.30 -3.44
C SER A 26 9.37 5.45 -3.39
N ALA A 27 8.74 5.84 -4.49
CA ALA A 27 7.30 6.11 -4.52
C ALA A 27 6.49 4.83 -4.85
N PRO A 28 5.23 4.74 -4.41
CA PRO A 28 4.30 3.74 -4.91
C PRO A 28 3.94 4.09 -6.36
N MET A 29 3.82 3.07 -7.20
CA MET A 29 3.42 3.21 -8.59
C MET A 29 2.13 2.45 -8.85
N CYS A 30 1.18 3.06 -9.57
CA CYS A 30 -0.11 2.49 -9.90
C CYS A 30 -0.16 2.07 -11.38
N TYR A 31 -0.52 0.81 -11.62
CA TYR A 31 -0.60 0.19 -12.93
C TYR A 31 -1.96 -0.50 -13.11
N PRO A 32 -2.41 -0.73 -14.36
CA PRO A 32 -3.42 -1.76 -14.62
C PRO A 32 -2.91 -3.12 -14.13
N ALA A 33 -3.81 -3.94 -13.58
CA ALA A 33 -3.45 -5.26 -13.06
C ALA A 33 -2.82 -6.13 -14.16
N GLY A 34 -1.64 -6.68 -13.88
CA GLY A 34 -0.88 -7.53 -14.80
C GLY A 34 0.05 -6.78 -15.77
N GLU A 35 0.06 -5.44 -15.79
CA GLU A 35 1.03 -4.69 -16.61
C GLU A 35 2.41 -4.54 -15.95
N PHE A 36 2.49 -4.72 -14.63
CA PHE A 36 3.75 -4.88 -13.92
C PHE A 36 3.92 -6.34 -13.52
N VAL A 37 5.07 -6.93 -13.87
CA VAL A 37 5.37 -8.34 -13.56
C VAL A 37 5.71 -8.47 -12.08
N ILE A 38 4.90 -9.23 -11.35
CA ILE A 38 5.15 -9.62 -9.97
C ILE A 38 6.03 -10.86 -9.96
N GLY A 39 7.18 -10.78 -9.30
CA GLY A 39 8.07 -11.92 -9.13
C GLY A 39 7.64 -12.83 -7.97
N ASP A 40 8.06 -14.10 -8.01
CA ASP A 40 7.77 -15.11 -6.98
C ASP A 40 8.10 -14.67 -5.54
N ARG A 41 9.10 -13.77 -5.41
CA ARG A 41 9.61 -13.24 -4.15
C ARG A 41 9.09 -11.85 -3.79
N ASP A 42 8.30 -11.23 -4.66
CA ASP A 42 7.61 -9.99 -4.29
C ASP A 42 6.59 -10.30 -3.21
N VAL A 43 6.41 -9.37 -2.29
CA VAL A 43 5.56 -9.53 -1.11
C VAL A 43 4.30 -8.70 -1.28
N LEU A 44 3.15 -9.32 -1.02
CA LEU A 44 1.87 -8.63 -0.95
C LEU A 44 1.76 -7.96 0.43
N LEU A 45 1.87 -6.63 0.45
CA LEU A 45 1.73 -5.84 1.68
C LEU A 45 0.27 -5.76 2.15
N GLY A 46 -0.68 -5.87 1.22
CA GLY A 46 -2.09 -5.87 1.54
C GLY A 46 -2.99 -5.67 0.33
N LEU A 47 -4.28 -5.79 0.59
CA LEU A 47 -5.35 -5.54 -0.37
C LEU A 47 -6.10 -4.28 0.08
N LEU A 48 -6.04 -3.21 -0.73
CA LEU A 48 -6.79 -1.99 -0.47
C LEU A 48 -8.22 -2.16 -0.95
N ASP A 49 -9.17 -2.18 -0.02
CA ASP A 49 -10.59 -2.22 -0.34
C ASP A 49 -11.09 -0.85 -0.80
N LEU A 50 -11.48 -0.75 -2.07
CA LEU A 50 -11.95 0.48 -2.70
C LEU A 50 -13.29 0.98 -2.16
N ARG A 51 -14.05 0.14 -1.46
CA ARG A 51 -15.35 0.49 -0.86
C ARG A 51 -15.17 1.36 0.39
N LEU A 52 -14.04 1.20 1.10
CA LEU A 52 -13.80 1.86 2.38
C LEU A 52 -13.63 3.38 2.26
N ARG A 53 -14.11 4.07 3.29
CA ARG A 53 -13.81 5.48 3.61
C ARG A 53 -12.93 5.57 4.85
N ALA A 54 -12.48 6.78 5.17
CA ALA A 54 -11.64 7.01 6.33
C ALA A 54 -12.32 6.52 7.62
N GLY A 55 -11.58 5.76 8.42
CA GLY A 55 -12.05 5.16 9.68
C GLY A 55 -12.99 3.95 9.54
N GLU A 56 -13.37 3.56 8.32
CA GLU A 56 -14.23 2.40 8.10
C GLU A 56 -13.43 1.08 8.13
N ARG A 57 -14.12 0.01 8.51
CA ARG A 57 -13.63 -1.37 8.43
C ARG A 57 -14.49 -2.14 7.44
N ALA A 58 -13.90 -3.14 6.80
CA ALA A 58 -14.66 -4.04 5.93
C ALA A 58 -15.66 -4.85 6.78
N GLU A 59 -16.95 -4.68 6.50
CA GLU A 59 -18.02 -5.46 7.13
C GLU A 59 -18.19 -6.85 6.50
N SER A 60 -17.68 -7.02 5.28
CA SER A 60 -17.72 -8.26 4.50
C SER A 60 -16.49 -8.35 3.60
N GLU A 61 -16.15 -9.58 3.22
CA GLU A 61 -15.07 -9.83 2.26
C GLU A 61 -15.32 -9.06 0.95
N PRO A 62 -14.36 -8.26 0.46
CA PRO A 62 -14.51 -7.56 -0.80
C PRO A 62 -14.48 -8.55 -1.97
N ALA A 63 -15.25 -8.23 -3.01
CA ALA A 63 -15.11 -8.93 -4.27
C ALA A 63 -13.71 -8.65 -4.87
N PRO A 64 -13.10 -9.58 -5.63
CA PRO A 64 -11.76 -9.39 -6.20
C PRO A 64 -11.62 -8.12 -7.03
N GLU A 65 -12.71 -7.68 -7.68
CA GLU A 65 -12.70 -6.44 -8.43
C GLU A 65 -12.56 -5.22 -7.51
N ASP A 66 -13.06 -5.26 -6.28
CA ASP A 66 -13.07 -4.14 -5.33
C ASP A 66 -11.77 -3.92 -4.58
N VAL A 67 -10.76 -4.76 -4.81
CA VAL A 67 -9.46 -4.63 -4.16
C VAL A 67 -8.38 -4.16 -5.13
N VAL A 68 -7.42 -3.40 -4.60
CA VAL A 68 -6.17 -3.08 -5.28
C VAL A 68 -5.02 -3.72 -4.48
N PRO A 69 -4.32 -4.74 -5.00
CA PRO A 69 -3.19 -5.32 -4.32
C PRO A 69 -1.99 -4.36 -4.32
N VAL A 70 -1.31 -4.30 -3.18
CA VAL A 70 -0.11 -3.49 -2.97
C VAL A 70 1.09 -4.40 -2.80
N TRP A 71 2.03 -4.30 -3.74
CA TRP A 71 3.22 -5.14 -3.79
C TRP A 71 4.48 -4.36 -3.41
N ILE A 72 5.49 -5.10 -2.96
CA ILE A 72 6.85 -4.59 -2.78
C ILE A 72 7.82 -5.72 -3.15
N SER A 73 9.01 -5.38 -3.66
CA SER A 73 9.99 -6.43 -3.96
C SER A 73 10.57 -7.05 -2.69
N GLY A 74 10.94 -8.34 -2.75
CA GLY A 74 11.51 -9.05 -1.60
C GLY A 74 12.68 -8.32 -0.91
N PRO A 75 13.72 -7.85 -1.62
CA PRO A 75 14.82 -7.11 -1.00
C PRO A 75 14.40 -5.77 -0.35
N GLN A 76 13.37 -5.11 -0.89
CA GLN A 76 12.82 -3.91 -0.27
C GLN A 76 12.00 -4.27 0.97
N PHE A 77 11.22 -5.35 0.92
CA PHE A 77 10.51 -5.87 2.08
C PHE A 77 11.48 -6.17 3.23
N ASP A 78 12.56 -6.91 2.98
CA ASP A 78 13.58 -7.23 3.99
C ASP A 78 14.14 -5.95 4.67
N ALA A 79 14.25 -4.85 3.92
CA ALA A 79 14.73 -3.58 4.45
C ALA A 79 13.65 -2.75 5.17
N TRP A 80 12.35 -3.02 4.95
CA TRP A 80 11.22 -2.20 5.43
C TRP A 80 10.22 -2.97 6.30
N GLU A 81 10.39 -4.27 6.54
CA GLU A 81 9.44 -5.14 7.25
C GLU A 81 9.08 -4.67 8.68
N HIS A 82 9.93 -3.83 9.27
CA HIS A 82 9.73 -3.22 10.58
C HIS A 82 9.04 -1.84 10.53
N THR A 83 8.49 -1.44 9.38
CA THR A 83 7.88 -0.13 9.14
C THR A 83 6.47 -0.29 8.58
N GLN A 84 5.49 0.38 9.20
CA GLN A 84 4.18 0.57 8.61
C GLN A 84 4.29 1.49 7.40
N LEU A 85 3.95 0.98 6.21
CA LEU A 85 3.91 1.77 4.99
C LEU A 85 2.55 2.47 4.86
N VAL A 86 2.57 3.80 4.73
CA VAL A 86 1.38 4.62 4.47
C VAL A 86 1.48 5.18 3.06
N LEU A 87 0.50 4.85 2.22
CA LEU A 87 0.40 5.35 0.85
C LEU A 87 -0.43 6.63 0.85
N ASP A 88 0.25 7.76 0.74
CA ASP A 88 -0.38 9.08 0.64
C ASP A 88 -0.49 9.51 -0.82
N MET A 89 -1.50 10.32 -1.13
CA MET A 89 -1.75 10.83 -2.47
C MET A 89 -1.82 12.34 -2.43
N VAL A 90 -0.93 12.99 -3.17
CA VAL A 90 -0.81 14.44 -3.16
C VAL A 90 -0.86 15.00 -4.58
N PRO A 91 -1.31 16.26 -4.77
CA PRO A 91 -1.15 16.95 -6.04
C PRO A 91 0.34 17.05 -6.42
N GLY A 92 0.64 16.84 -7.70
CA GLY A 92 2.00 16.98 -8.21
C GLY A 92 2.29 16.06 -9.38
N ARG A 93 3.50 16.20 -9.93
CA ARG A 93 3.98 15.32 -10.99
C ARG A 93 4.52 14.03 -10.39
N GLY A 94 3.90 12.90 -10.71
CA GLY A 94 4.41 11.55 -10.44
C GLY A 94 5.35 11.05 -11.52
N SER A 95 5.79 9.80 -11.41
CA SER A 95 6.57 9.14 -12.46
C SER A 95 5.69 8.90 -13.68
N GLY A 96 6.26 9.10 -14.88
CA GLY A 96 5.53 9.03 -16.16
C GLY A 96 4.89 7.68 -16.47
N PHE A 97 5.23 6.63 -15.72
CA PHE A 97 4.64 5.30 -15.86
C PHE A 97 3.42 5.06 -14.95
N SER A 98 3.18 5.92 -13.95
CA SER A 98 2.09 5.74 -12.99
C SER A 98 0.78 6.36 -13.49
N LEU A 99 -0.33 5.64 -13.36
CA LEU A 99 -1.64 6.03 -13.89
C LEU A 99 -2.19 7.35 -13.34
N GLU A 100 -1.85 7.73 -12.11
CA GLU A 100 -2.32 8.98 -11.50
C GLU A 100 -1.56 10.22 -11.99
N SER A 101 -0.39 10.04 -12.60
CA SER A 101 0.44 11.14 -13.08
C SER A 101 -0.23 12.07 -14.09
N PRO A 102 -0.92 11.57 -15.16
CA PRO A 102 -1.67 12.44 -16.07
C PRO A 102 -2.86 13.14 -15.41
N GLU A 103 -3.36 12.65 -14.27
CA GLU A 103 -4.43 13.28 -13.48
C GLU A 103 -3.92 14.42 -12.59
N GLY A 104 -2.60 14.70 -12.59
CA GLY A 104 -1.97 15.76 -11.80
C GLY A 104 -1.71 15.37 -10.34
N TYR A 105 -1.68 14.07 -10.04
CA TYR A 105 -1.39 13.52 -8.73
C TYR A 105 -0.11 12.68 -8.73
N ARG A 106 0.36 12.36 -7.53
CA ARG A 106 1.39 11.35 -7.30
C ARG A 106 1.18 10.65 -5.98
N PHE A 107 1.61 9.40 -5.88
CA PHE A 107 1.72 8.72 -4.61
C PHE A 107 3.00 9.11 -3.86
N LEU A 108 2.95 9.03 -2.53
CA LEU A 108 4.07 9.18 -1.61
C LEU A 108 4.04 8.06 -0.59
N SER A 109 5.20 7.45 -0.36
CA SER A 109 5.40 6.52 0.75
C SER A 109 5.78 7.29 1.99
N ARG A 110 5.03 7.09 3.06
CA ARG A 110 5.35 7.54 4.41
C ARG A 110 5.51 6.30 5.29
N GLY A 111 6.26 6.44 6.37
CA GLY A 111 6.55 5.32 7.24
C GLY A 111 6.52 5.71 8.71
N ARG A 112 6.03 4.80 9.55
CA ARG A 112 6.38 4.77 10.98
C ARG A 112 6.92 3.41 11.34
N VAL A 113 7.89 3.39 12.25
CA VAL A 113 8.41 2.13 12.77
C VAL A 113 7.33 1.49 13.64
N PHE A 114 7.14 0.19 13.48
CA PHE A 114 6.24 -0.58 14.35
C PHE A 114 6.78 -0.61 15.78
N ASP A 115 5.89 -0.53 16.75
CA ASP A 115 6.25 -0.76 18.14
C ASP A 115 6.49 -2.27 18.41
N PRO A 116 7.08 -2.64 19.56
CA PRO A 116 7.37 -4.04 19.86
C PRO A 116 6.14 -4.96 19.91
N ALA A 117 4.96 -4.46 20.27
CA ALA A 117 3.73 -5.24 20.31
C ALA A 117 3.22 -5.50 18.89
N GLU A 118 3.28 -4.49 18.01
CA GLU A 118 2.95 -4.59 16.59
C GLU A 118 3.90 -5.56 15.87
N LEU A 119 5.21 -5.45 16.09
CA LEU A 119 6.20 -6.39 15.55
C LEU A 119 5.94 -7.84 16.00
N ALA A 120 5.58 -8.04 17.28
CA ALA A 120 5.25 -9.36 17.79
C ALA A 120 3.97 -9.93 17.14
N ALA A 121 2.95 -9.09 16.92
CA ALA A 121 1.73 -9.50 16.22
C ALA A 121 2.01 -9.85 14.76
N LEU A 122 2.81 -9.03 14.06
CA LEU A 122 3.20 -9.26 12.67
C LEU A 122 4.04 -10.54 12.50
N GLY A 123 4.94 -10.84 13.45
CA GLY A 123 5.73 -12.06 13.43
C GLY A 123 4.91 -13.37 13.53
N ALA A 124 3.63 -13.29 13.89
CA ALA A 124 2.70 -14.41 13.89
C ALA A 124 1.89 -14.54 12.59
N VAL A 125 1.99 -13.57 11.67
CA VAL A 125 1.26 -13.54 10.40
C VAL A 125 2.15 -14.07 9.29
N ALA A 126 1.61 -14.96 8.46
CA ALA A 126 2.32 -15.48 7.29
C ALA A 126 2.44 -14.38 6.22
N ILE A 127 3.65 -14.24 5.67
CA ILE A 127 3.91 -13.35 4.54
C ILE A 127 3.43 -14.03 3.26
N VAL A 128 2.55 -13.36 2.52
CA VAL A 128 2.10 -13.82 1.20
C VAL A 128 3.05 -13.28 0.14
N THR A 129 3.71 -14.18 -0.59
CA THR A 129 4.58 -13.84 -1.72
C THR A 129 3.84 -13.90 -3.05
N GLY A 130 4.46 -13.43 -4.14
CA GLY A 130 3.92 -13.57 -5.49
C GLY A 130 3.56 -15.02 -5.82
N ALA A 131 4.45 -15.96 -5.50
CA ALA A 131 4.20 -17.39 -5.69
C ALA A 131 3.04 -17.92 -4.84
N GLY A 132 2.89 -17.45 -3.59
CA GLY A 132 1.77 -17.83 -2.72
C GLY A 132 0.44 -17.28 -3.24
N PHE A 133 0.43 -16.02 -3.66
CA PHE A 133 -0.76 -15.36 -4.21
C PHE A 133 -1.25 -16.04 -5.51
N GLU A 134 -0.35 -16.46 -6.39
CA GLU A 134 -0.70 -17.25 -7.59
C GLU A 134 -1.35 -18.60 -7.24
N GLN A 135 -1.04 -19.15 -6.07
CA GLN A 135 -1.66 -20.37 -5.54
C GLN A 135 -2.98 -20.09 -4.80
N GLY A 136 -3.41 -18.83 -4.71
CA GLY A 136 -4.65 -18.41 -4.06
C GLY A 136 -4.48 -18.07 -2.57
N GLU A 137 -3.25 -17.90 -2.07
CA GLU A 137 -3.03 -17.40 -0.72
C GLU A 137 -3.43 -15.92 -0.64
N LEU A 138 -4.13 -15.56 0.43
CA LEU A 138 -4.56 -14.19 0.70
C LEU A 138 -4.09 -13.76 2.08
N PRO A 139 -3.73 -12.48 2.26
CA PRO A 139 -3.32 -11.97 3.55
C PRO A 139 -4.52 -11.94 4.50
N VAL A 140 -4.25 -12.09 5.79
CA VAL A 140 -5.30 -11.94 6.81
C VAL A 140 -5.83 -10.50 6.78
N PRO A 141 -7.16 -10.29 6.76
CA PRO A 141 -7.73 -8.94 6.81
C PRO A 141 -7.28 -8.18 8.06
N SER A 142 -7.04 -6.88 7.90
CA SER A 142 -6.68 -5.99 9.02
C SER A 142 -7.85 -5.81 9.99
N ASP A 143 -7.56 -5.86 11.29
CA ASP A 143 -8.50 -5.46 12.34
C ASP A 143 -8.57 -3.94 12.55
N GLU A 144 -7.64 -3.20 11.94
CA GLU A 144 -7.60 -1.74 11.95
C GLU A 144 -8.10 -1.14 10.63
N PRO A 145 -8.68 0.08 10.65
CA PRO A 145 -9.03 0.81 9.44
C PRO A 145 -7.84 0.99 8.50
N GLN A 146 -8.01 0.65 7.22
CA GLN A 146 -6.96 0.80 6.20
C GLN A 146 -6.84 2.23 5.66
N VAL A 147 -7.88 3.05 5.84
CA VAL A 147 -7.97 4.40 5.28
C VAL A 147 -8.10 5.40 6.42
N VAL A 148 -7.27 6.44 6.39
CA VAL A 148 -7.30 7.57 7.32
C VAL A 148 -7.45 8.88 6.55
N ASP A 149 -7.93 9.93 7.21
CA ASP A 149 -8.14 11.24 6.59
C ASP A 149 -6.82 11.99 6.34
N ALA A 150 -5.89 11.94 7.31
CA ALA A 150 -4.56 12.50 7.16
C ALA A 150 -3.49 11.44 7.42
N ALA A 151 -2.36 11.55 6.70
CA ALA A 151 -1.21 10.67 6.95
C ALA A 151 -0.69 10.73 8.40
N ALA A 152 -0.90 11.86 9.10
CA ALA A 152 -0.56 12.00 10.51
C ALA A 152 -1.40 11.11 11.44
N ASP A 153 -2.58 10.68 11.01
CA ASP A 153 -3.45 9.79 11.77
C ASP A 153 -2.97 8.33 11.70
N ALA A 154 -2.30 7.96 10.61
CA ALA A 154 -1.62 6.66 10.48
C ALA A 154 -0.18 6.70 11.04
N CYS A 155 0.48 7.86 10.97
CA CYS A 155 1.82 8.11 11.50
C CYS A 155 1.78 9.26 12.51
N PRO A 156 1.33 9.05 13.77
CA PRO A 156 1.37 10.09 14.77
C PRO A 156 2.83 10.52 14.97
N VAL A 157 3.16 11.74 14.54
CA VAL A 157 4.46 12.34 14.83
C VAL A 157 4.53 12.49 16.35
N PRO A 158 5.54 11.92 17.03
CA PRO A 158 5.70 12.13 18.46
C PRO A 158 5.72 13.64 18.73
N ALA A 159 4.82 14.12 19.59
CA ALA A 159 4.82 15.51 20.00
C ALA A 159 6.25 15.88 20.45
N THR A 160 6.74 17.00 19.92
CA THR A 160 8.09 17.54 20.14
C THR A 160 8.64 17.20 21.53
N ARG A 161 9.87 16.66 21.59
CA ARG A 161 10.60 16.46 22.85
C ARG A 161 10.47 17.74 23.70
N PRO A 162 10.16 17.64 25.01
CA PRO A 162 10.20 18.82 25.86
C PRO A 162 11.59 19.45 25.74
N SER A 163 11.63 20.76 25.50
CA SER A 163 12.87 21.54 25.49
C SER A 163 13.65 21.30 26.79
N PRO A 164 14.99 21.27 26.73
CA PRO A 164 15.84 21.01 27.89
C PRO A 164 15.65 22.03 29.02
#